data_AF-A0A964QW03-F1
#
_entry.id   AF-A0A964QW03-F1
#
_cell.length_a   1.000
_cell.length_b   1.000
_cell.length_c   1.000
_cell.angle_alpha   90.00
_cell.angle_beta   90.00
_cell.angle_gamma   90.00
#
_symmetry.space_group_name_H-M   'P 1'
#
loop_
_entity.id
_entity.type
_entity.pdbx_description
1 polymer ?
#
loop_
_entity_poly.entity_id
_entity_poly.type
_entity_poly.pdbx_seq_one_letter_code
_entity_poly.pdbx_strand_id
1 'polypeptide(L)'
;MTLTLELSELRSTNEAALEQLSRTTEEQFDVQLAEIENFLISIYRFAVLSVRREQEMARAAAVWRETLDVIDRAAKRVQSLAAKHSGVHPSLDRILEIRHAASEMLALYA
;
A
#
# COMPACT_ATOMS: atom_id res chain seq x y z
N MET A 1 11.30 7.78 -18.87
CA MET A 1 10.42 6.61 -18.68
C MET A 1 10.95 5.89 -17.45
N THR A 2 10.36 6.09 -16.28
CA THR A 2 10.95 5.55 -15.04
C THR A 2 9.89 5.24 -13.99
N LEU A 3 9.00 6.21 -13.71
CA LEU A 3 7.93 6.07 -12.71
C LEU A 3 6.96 4.91 -12.94
N THR A 4 6.53 4.68 -14.19
CA THR A 4 5.55 3.62 -14.54
C THR A 4 6.14 2.21 -14.48
N LEU A 5 7.43 2.06 -14.78
CA LEU A 5 8.13 0.76 -14.70
C LEU A 5 8.37 0.39 -13.23
N GLU A 6 8.87 1.33 -12.43
CA GLU A 6 9.07 1.13 -10.98
C GLU A 6 7.74 0.79 -10.28
N LEU A 7 6.64 1.48 -10.62
CA LEU A 7 5.31 1.15 -10.08
C LEU A 7 4.81 -0.23 -10.50
N SER A 8 5.13 -0.70 -11.70
CA SER A 8 4.69 -2.02 -12.19
C SER A 8 5.44 -3.14 -11.49
N GLU A 9 6.76 -3.00 -11.30
CA GLU A 9 7.58 -3.94 -10.53
C GLU A 9 7.16 -3.98 -9.06
N LEU A 10 6.88 -2.82 -8.47
CA LEU A 10 6.33 -2.74 -7.12
C LEU A 10 4.97 -3.44 -7.03
N ARG A 11 4.05 -3.19 -7.97
CA ARG A 11 2.74 -3.88 -8.01
C ARG A 11 2.91 -5.41 -8.08
N SER A 12 3.76 -5.91 -8.97
CA SER A 12 4.02 -7.34 -9.08
C SER A 12 4.59 -7.93 -7.79
N THR A 13 5.47 -7.20 -7.10
CA THR A 13 6.03 -7.61 -5.81
C THR A 13 4.94 -7.68 -4.74
N ASN A 14 4.05 -6.68 -4.69
CA ASN A 14 2.92 -6.66 -3.78
C ASN A 14 1.97 -7.85 -4.00
N GLU A 15 1.65 -8.13 -5.27
CA GLU A 15 0.78 -9.25 -5.63
C GLU A 15 1.37 -10.58 -5.18
N ALA A 16 2.67 -10.78 -5.39
CA ALA A 16 3.38 -11.98 -4.91
C ALA A 16 3.33 -12.10 -3.37
N ALA A 17 3.57 -10.99 -2.65
CA ALA A 17 3.50 -10.98 -1.19
C ALA A 17 2.08 -11.27 -0.67
N LEU A 18 1.05 -10.72 -1.32
CA LEU A 18 -0.35 -10.97 -0.98
C LEU A 18 -0.76 -12.42 -1.26
N GLU A 19 -0.26 -13.02 -2.34
CA GLU A 19 -0.44 -14.45 -2.61
C GLU A 19 0.23 -15.32 -1.55
N GLN A 20 1.45 -14.98 -1.15
CA GLN A 20 2.18 -15.69 -0.10
C GLN A 20 1.46 -15.60 1.24
N LEU A 21 1.01 -14.40 1.64
CA LEU A 21 0.20 -14.20 2.84
C LEU A 21 -1.05 -15.09 2.84
N SER A 22 -1.70 -15.27 1.69
CA SER A 22 -2.91 -16.10 1.59
C SER A 22 -2.68 -17.60 1.82
N ARG A 23 -1.43 -18.06 1.75
CA ARG A 23 -1.03 -19.46 1.91
C ARG A 23 -0.23 -19.70 3.18
N THR A 24 -0.01 -18.67 3.99
CA THR A 24 0.85 -18.75 5.17
C THR A 24 0.13 -19.39 6.36
N THR A 25 0.91 -19.87 7.33
CA THR A 25 0.37 -20.40 8.59
C THR A 25 0.01 -19.27 9.54
N GLU A 26 -0.82 -19.56 10.55
CA GLU A 26 -1.21 -18.55 11.55
C GLU A 26 0.02 -17.95 12.27
N GLU A 27 1.05 -18.76 12.53
CA GLU A 27 2.32 -18.35 13.15
C GLU A 27 3.16 -17.39 12.30
N GLN A 28 3.01 -17.45 10.97
CA GLN A 28 3.77 -16.62 10.03
C GLN A 28 2.96 -15.43 9.50
N PHE A 29 1.66 -15.38 9.80
CA PHE A 29 0.75 -14.38 9.26
C PHE A 29 1.20 -12.96 9.61
N ASP A 30 1.50 -12.69 10.88
CA ASP A 30 1.91 -11.35 11.33
C ASP A 30 3.26 -10.93 10.74
N VAL A 31 4.18 -11.87 10.52
CA VAL A 31 5.48 -11.58 9.88
C VAL A 31 5.27 -11.17 8.43
N GLN A 32 4.48 -11.94 7.68
CA GLN A 32 4.15 -11.65 6.28
C GLN A 32 3.32 -10.37 6.15
N LEU A 33 2.46 -10.09 7.13
CA LEU A 33 1.70 -8.87 7.21
C LEU A 33 2.59 -7.63 7.40
N ALA A 34 3.62 -7.75 8.23
CA ALA A 34 4.62 -6.69 8.41
C ALA A 34 5.46 -6.44 7.15
N GLU A 35 5.72 -7.46 6.33
CA GLU A 35 6.37 -7.29 5.02
C GLU A 35 5.51 -6.46 4.07
N ILE A 36 4.20 -6.73 4.03
CA ILE A 36 3.24 -5.93 3.24
C ILE A 36 3.14 -4.50 3.79
N GLU A 37 3.10 -4.32 5.11
CA GLU A 37 3.13 -2.99 5.72
C GLU A 37 4.35 -2.18 5.26
N ASN A 38 5.56 -2.75 5.37
CA ASN A 38 6.81 -2.11 4.96
C ASN A 38 6.81 -1.73 3.47
N PHE A 39 6.24 -2.60 2.64
CA PHE A 39 6.07 -2.35 1.22
C PHE A 39 5.14 -1.15 0.97
N LEU A 40 3.97 -1.10 1.62
CA LEU A 40 3.02 0.01 1.46
C LEU A 40 3.58 1.34 1.98
N ILE A 41 4.35 1.32 3.07
CA ILE A 41 5.11 2.49 3.55
C ILE A 41 6.07 2.99 2.47
N SER A 42 6.74 2.07 1.77
CA SER A 42 7.71 2.43 0.72
C SER A 42 7.01 3.09 -0.48
N ILE A 43 5.86 2.56 -0.91
CA ILE A 43 5.03 3.21 -1.94
C ILE A 43 4.60 4.60 -1.48
N TYR A 44 4.08 4.73 -0.25
CA TYR A 44 3.63 6.02 0.26
C TYR A 44 4.77 7.06 0.24
N ARG A 45 5.96 6.69 0.71
CA ARG A 45 7.15 7.56 0.69
C ARG A 45 7.55 7.94 -0.73
N PHE A 46 7.49 7.00 -1.67
CA PHE A 46 7.78 7.26 -3.06
C PHE A 46 6.79 8.28 -3.66
N ALA A 47 5.50 8.18 -3.35
CA ALA A 47 4.50 9.16 -3.77
C ALA A 47 4.78 10.56 -3.21
N VAL A 48 5.12 10.68 -1.92
CA VAL A 48 5.53 11.94 -1.31
C VAL A 48 6.72 12.56 -2.05
N LEU A 49 7.75 11.77 -2.36
CA LEU A 49 8.95 12.26 -3.05
C LEU A 49 8.66 12.68 -4.49
N SER A 50 7.82 11.91 -5.19
CA SER A 50 7.38 12.19 -6.55
C SER A 50 6.60 13.50 -6.62
N VAL A 51 5.64 13.69 -5.72
CA VAL A 51 4.78 14.88 -5.70
C VAL A 51 5.52 16.14 -5.25
N ARG A 52 6.51 16.04 -4.34
CA ARG A 52 7.33 17.19 -3.92
C ARG A 52 8.05 17.89 -5.08
N ARG A 53 8.30 17.18 -6.18
CA ARG A 53 8.98 17.71 -7.37
C ARG A 53 8.01 18.14 -8.47
N GLU A 54 6.71 17.91 -8.27
CA GLU A 54 5.67 18.18 -9.25
C GLU A 54 5.02 19.55 -8.98
N GLN A 55 4.98 20.40 -10.01
CA GLN A 55 4.40 21.74 -9.92
C GLN A 55 2.94 21.76 -10.40
N GLU A 56 2.56 20.81 -11.25
CA GLU A 56 1.19 20.69 -11.74
C GLU A 56 0.32 19.91 -10.75
N MET A 57 -0.63 20.60 -10.12
CA MET A 57 -1.58 20.00 -9.18
C MET A 57 -2.30 18.77 -9.74
N ALA A 58 -2.67 18.80 -11.03
CA ALA A 58 -3.33 17.68 -11.70
C ALA A 58 -2.44 16.41 -11.78
N ARG A 59 -1.14 16.59 -11.99
CA ARG A 59 -0.18 15.48 -12.01
C ARG A 59 0.11 14.96 -10.61
N ALA A 60 0.21 15.86 -9.63
CA ALA A 60 0.31 15.46 -8.22
C ALA A 60 -0.90 14.63 -7.78
N ALA A 61 -2.12 15.05 -8.16
CA ALA A 61 -3.33 14.29 -7.91
C ALA A 61 -3.32 12.91 -8.59
N ALA A 62 -2.79 12.81 -9.81
CA ALA A 62 -2.67 11.54 -10.52
C ALA A 62 -1.74 10.55 -9.79
N VAL A 63 -0.58 11.01 -9.32
CA VAL A 63 0.36 10.19 -8.54
C VAL A 63 -0.29 9.67 -7.25
N TRP A 64 -0.98 10.54 -6.51
CA TRP A 64 -1.69 10.13 -5.29
C TRP A 64 -2.83 9.16 -5.58
N ARG A 65 -3.58 9.36 -6.66
CA ARG A 65 -4.66 8.47 -7.07
C ARG A 65 -4.16 7.07 -7.42
N GLU A 66 -3.09 6.99 -8.20
CA GLU A 66 -2.46 5.70 -8.54
C GLU A 66 -1.89 4.99 -7.30
N THR A 67 -1.26 5.76 -6.41
CA THR A 67 -0.72 5.25 -5.14
C THR A 67 -1.83 4.71 -4.24
N LEU A 68 -2.91 5.48 -4.07
CA LEU A 68 -4.05 5.09 -3.26
C LEU A 68 -4.74 3.83 -3.81
N ASP A 69 -4.86 3.67 -5.14
CA ASP A 69 -5.42 2.45 -5.73
C ASP A 69 -4.61 1.19 -5.33
N VAL A 70 -3.27 1.27 -5.32
CA VAL A 70 -2.43 0.14 -4.90
C VAL A 70 -2.60 -0.15 -3.40
N ILE A 71 -2.56 0.89 -2.57
CA ILE A 71 -2.70 0.74 -1.11
C ILE A 71 -4.10 0.22 -0.73
N ASP A 72 -5.16 0.74 -1.35
CA ASP A 72 -6.54 0.36 -1.09
C ASP A 72 -6.81 -1.11 -1.45
N ARG A 73 -6.30 -1.58 -2.59
CA ARG A 73 -6.40 -3.00 -2.99
C ARG A 73 -5.70 -3.91 -2.00
N ALA A 74 -4.47 -3.56 -1.61
CA ALA A 74 -3.71 -4.34 -0.63
C ALA A 74 -4.43 -4.38 0.72
N ALA A 75 -4.83 -3.23 1.25
CA ALA A 75 -5.55 -3.12 2.51
C ALA A 75 -6.84 -3.95 2.54
N LYS A 76 -7.66 -3.89 1.48
CA LYS A 76 -8.88 -4.71 1.36
C LYS A 76 -8.57 -6.20 1.36
N ARG A 77 -7.53 -6.61 0.63
CA ARG A 77 -7.14 -8.02 0.54
C ARG A 77 -6.63 -8.54 1.87
N VAL A 78 -5.75 -7.79 2.51
CA VAL A 78 -5.18 -8.09 3.82
C VAL A 78 -6.27 -8.15 4.90
N GLN A 79 -7.18 -7.19 4.94
CA GLN A 79 -8.29 -7.18 5.90
C GLN A 79 -9.18 -8.43 5.73
N SER A 80 -9.43 -8.84 4.49
CA SER A 80 -10.18 -10.07 4.19
C SER A 80 -9.45 -11.34 4.61
N LEU A 81 -8.11 -11.34 4.58
CA LEU A 81 -7.28 -12.46 5.04
C LEU A 81 -7.21 -12.48 6.56
N ALA A 82 -6.95 -11.34 7.20
CA ALA A 82 -6.87 -11.20 8.65
C ALA A 82 -8.19 -11.60 9.34
N ALA A 83 -9.34 -11.39 8.72
CA ALA A 83 -10.62 -11.87 9.24
C ALA A 83 -10.71 -13.41 9.43
N LYS A 84 -9.77 -14.17 8.83
CA LYS A 84 -9.66 -15.64 8.96
C LYS A 84 -8.64 -16.07 10.02
N HIS A 85 -7.83 -15.14 10.52
CA HIS A 85 -6.84 -15.37 11.56
C HIS A 85 -7.36 -14.77 12.85
N SER A 86 -7.24 -15.51 13.95
CA SER A 86 -7.71 -15.02 15.24
C SER A 86 -6.64 -14.15 15.90
N GLY A 87 -7.04 -13.03 16.49
CA GLY A 87 -6.13 -12.17 17.25
C GLY A 87 -6.11 -10.71 16.81
N VAL A 88 -5.13 -9.99 17.35
CA VAL A 88 -4.86 -8.59 17.03
C VAL A 88 -3.66 -8.55 16.11
N HIS A 89 -3.77 -7.81 15.01
CA HIS A 89 -2.76 -7.72 13.97
C HIS A 89 -2.26 -6.27 13.86
N PRO A 90 -1.25 -5.83 14.62
CA PRO A 90 -0.81 -4.43 14.64
C PRO A 90 -0.45 -3.87 13.26
N SER A 91 0.13 -4.69 12.40
CA SER A 91 0.46 -4.30 11.02
C SER A 91 -0.78 -4.05 10.15
N LEU A 92 -1.92 -4.71 10.43
CA LEU A 92 -3.19 -4.38 9.74
C LEU A 92 -3.64 -2.97 10.10
N ASP A 93 -3.59 -2.59 11.38
CA ASP A 93 -3.98 -1.24 11.81
C ASP A 93 -3.10 -0.18 11.13
N ARG A 94 -1.78 -0.42 11.06
CA ARG A 94 -0.85 0.46 10.33
C ARG A 94 -1.14 0.54 8.84
N ILE A 95 -1.47 -0.58 8.19
CA ILE A 95 -1.88 -0.58 6.77
C ILE A 95 -3.13 0.28 6.56
N LEU A 96 -4.10 0.23 7.46
CA LEU A 96 -5.30 1.07 7.38
C LEU A 96 -5.00 2.55 7.62
N GLU A 97 -4.08 2.88 8.53
CA GLU A 97 -3.59 4.25 8.73
C GLU A 97 -2.89 4.79 7.47
N ILE A 98 -2.01 3.99 6.84
CA ILE A 98 -1.32 4.37 5.59
C ILE A 98 -2.34 4.65 4.47
N ARG A 99 -3.35 3.79 4.34
CA ARG A 99 -4.47 3.98 3.40
C ARG A 99 -5.20 5.29 3.67
N HIS A 100 -5.50 5.58 4.93
CA HIS A 100 -6.17 6.81 5.32
C HIS A 100 -5.33 8.04 4.97
N ALA A 101 -4.05 8.04 5.36
CA ALA A 101 -3.13 9.13 5.04
C ALA A 101 -2.99 9.36 3.52
N ALA A 102 -2.88 8.31 2.71
CA ALA A 102 -2.85 8.44 1.25
C ALA A 102 -4.13 9.06 0.68
N SER A 103 -5.29 8.73 1.28
CA SER A 103 -6.58 9.33 0.91
C SER A 103 -6.65 10.81 1.27
N GLU A 104 -6.17 11.19 2.45
CA GLU A 104 -6.08 12.60 2.86
C GLU A 104 -5.16 13.39 1.92
N MET A 105 -4.00 12.82 1.57
CA MET A 105 -3.07 13.45 0.64
C MET A 105 -3.69 13.68 -0.74
N LEU A 106 -4.47 12.73 -1.29
CA LEU A 106 -5.20 12.93 -2.54
C LEU A 106 -6.23 14.06 -2.43
N ALA A 107 -6.93 14.16 -1.31
CA ALA A 107 -7.96 15.17 -1.08
C ALA A 107 -7.41 16.61 -1.10
N LEU A 108 -6.11 16.80 -0.84
CA LEU A 108 -5.45 18.11 -0.96
C LEU A 108 -5.35 18.63 -2.41
N TYR A 109 -5.59 17.77 -3.39
CA TYR A 109 -5.52 18.10 -4.83
C TYR A 109 -6.87 17.94 -5.55
N ALA A 110 -7.97 17.80 -4.79
CA ALA A 110 -9.34 17.65 -5.31
C ALA A 110 -10.02 19.01 -5.55
#